data_AF-A0A5E6ZRR4-F1
#
_entry.id   AF-A0A5E6ZRR4-F1
#
_cell.length_a   1.000
_cell.length_b   1.000
_cell.length_c   1.000
_cell.angle_alpha   90.00
_cell.angle_beta   90.00
_cell.angle_gamma   90.00
#
_symmetry.space_group_name_H-M   'P 1'
#
loop_
_entity.id
_entity.type
_entity.pdbx_description
1 polymer ?
#
loop_
_entity_poly.entity_id
_entity_poly.type
_entity_poly.pdbx_seq_one_letter_code
_entity_poly.pdbx_strand_id
1 'polypeptide(L)'
;MEAAMEADADDVVTNEDGSIDVFTSFSSFYAVRNALEAAGFKPTDAEIVMLPTTSAELDLEGAEKVLKLIDMLEDLDDVQNVYSNAEIPDAVLEQLA
;
A
#
# COMPACT_ATOMS: atom_id res chain seq x y z
N MET A 1 6.20 -9.75 14.86
CA MET A 1 6.29 -8.48 15.62
C MET A 1 7.68 -8.28 16.20
N GLU A 2 8.16 -9.09 17.15
CA GLU A 2 9.49 -8.90 17.78
C GLU A 2 10.64 -8.79 16.77
N ALA A 3 10.76 -9.74 15.83
CA ALA A 3 11.79 -9.70 14.78
C ALA A 3 11.71 -8.47 13.84
N ALA A 4 10.52 -7.88 13.66
CA ALA A 4 10.36 -6.67 12.83
C ALA A 4 10.83 -5.42 13.58
N MET A 5 10.52 -5.34 14.88
CA MET A 5 10.96 -4.24 15.75
C MET A 5 12.48 -4.26 15.94
N GLU A 6 13.08 -5.44 16.12
CA GLU A 6 14.54 -5.59 16.17
C GLU A 6 15.23 -5.18 14.86
N ALA A 7 14.51 -5.32 13.75
CA ALA A 7 14.98 -4.93 12.43
C ALA A 7 14.77 -3.44 12.11
N ASP A 8 14.21 -2.66 13.05
CA ASP A 8 13.91 -1.23 12.91
C ASP A 8 12.75 -0.93 11.93
N ALA A 9 11.71 -1.77 11.97
CA ALA A 9 10.43 -1.45 11.33
C ALA A 9 9.71 -0.31 12.07
N ASP A 10 9.04 0.55 11.33
CA ASP A 10 8.31 1.70 11.87
C ASP A 10 6.96 1.29 12.46
N ASP A 11 6.27 0.34 11.82
CA ASP A 11 4.99 -0.16 12.30
C ASP A 11 4.73 -1.61 11.86
N VAL A 12 3.88 -2.32 12.60
CA VAL A 12 3.44 -3.69 12.30
C VAL A 12 1.94 -3.80 12.53
N VAL A 13 1.19 -3.97 11.44
CA VAL A 13 -0.28 -4.09 11.46
C VAL A 13 -0.66 -5.55 11.26
N THR A 14 -1.64 -6.02 12.04
CA THR A 14 -2.26 -7.35 11.84
C THR A 14 -3.67 -7.13 11.32
N ASN A 15 -3.95 -7.65 10.14
CA ASN A 15 -5.22 -7.52 9.47
C ASN A 15 -6.23 -8.58 9.97
N GLU A 16 -7.52 -8.39 9.68
CA GLU A 16 -8.58 -9.31 10.13
C GLU A 16 -8.49 -10.70 9.51
N ASP A 17 -7.88 -10.82 8.33
CA ASP A 17 -7.62 -12.08 7.64
C ASP A 17 -6.38 -12.83 8.19
N GLY A 18 -5.70 -12.25 9.18
CA GLY A 18 -4.50 -12.78 9.81
C GLY A 18 -3.20 -12.46 9.06
N SER A 19 -3.25 -11.69 7.96
CA SER A 19 -2.05 -11.16 7.32
C SER A 19 -1.37 -10.11 8.20
N ILE A 20 -0.07 -9.91 7.99
CA ILE A 20 0.75 -8.97 8.76
C ILE A 20 1.48 -8.06 7.79
N ASP A 21 1.24 -6.77 7.92
CA ASP A 21 1.94 -5.73 7.19
C ASP A 21 3.03 -5.13 8.07
N VAL A 22 4.23 -4.99 7.51
CA VAL A 22 5.38 -4.38 8.18
C VAL A 22 5.75 -3.12 7.42
N PHE A 23 5.59 -1.98 8.08
CA PHE A 23 5.89 -0.67 7.50
C PHE A 23 7.28 -0.21 7.92
N THR A 24 7.98 0.41 6.97
CA THR A 24 9.36 0.88 7.16
C THR A 24 9.59 2.12 6.34
N SER A 25 10.56 2.93 6.73
CA SER A 25 11.06 4.00 5.90
C SER A 25 11.71 3.45 4.63
N PHE A 26 11.64 4.22 3.54
CA PHE A 26 12.28 3.90 2.27
C PHE A 26 13.76 3.47 2.44
N SER A 27 14.50 4.14 3.33
CA SER A 27 15.91 3.84 3.59
C SER A 27 16.14 2.52 4.32
N SER A 28 15.18 2.07 5.15
CA SER A 28 15.29 0.88 5.97
C SER A 28 14.70 -0.37 5.30
N PHE A 29 13.89 -0.21 4.25
CA PHE A 29 13.15 -1.28 3.57
C PHE A 29 13.96 -2.55 3.33
N TYR A 30 15.10 -2.45 2.63
CA TYR A 30 15.91 -3.62 2.30
C TYR A 30 16.55 -4.27 3.52
N ALA A 31 16.94 -3.48 4.52
CA ALA A 31 17.54 -3.99 5.75
C ALA A 31 16.50 -4.80 6.56
N VAL A 32 15.31 -4.24 6.74
CA VAL A 32 14.20 -4.88 7.46
C VAL A 32 13.77 -6.16 6.75
N ARG A 33 13.53 -6.10 5.44
CA ARG A 33 13.12 -7.27 4.65
C ARG A 33 14.12 -8.42 4.79
N ASN A 34 15.41 -8.13 4.61
CA ASN A 34 16.45 -9.16 4.69
C ASN A 34 16.59 -9.74 6.10
N ALA A 35 16.41 -8.92 7.15
CA ALA A 35 16.43 -9.38 8.54
C ALA A 35 15.25 -10.33 8.84
N LEU A 36 14.05 -9.97 8.38
CA LEU A 36 12.86 -10.82 8.50
C LEU A 36 13.02 -12.15 7.75
N GLU A 37 13.54 -12.12 6.53
CA GLU A 37 13.83 -13.33 5.76
C GLU A 37 14.85 -14.23 6.47
N ALA A 38 15.91 -13.65 7.06
CA ALA A 38 16.92 -14.38 7.83
C ALA A 38 16.34 -15.02 9.11
N ALA A 39 15.34 -14.36 9.72
CA ALA A 39 14.57 -14.89 10.84
C ALA A 39 13.51 -15.94 10.43
N GLY A 40 13.39 -16.23 9.13
CA GLY A 40 12.46 -17.23 8.58
C GLY A 40 11.10 -16.70 8.15
N PHE A 41 10.89 -15.37 8.23
CA PHE A 41 9.68 -14.71 7.77
C PHE A 41 9.85 -14.25 6.32
N LYS A 42 9.44 -15.09 5.37
CA LYS A 42 9.43 -14.70 3.95
C LYS A 42 8.17 -13.89 3.65
N PRO A 43 8.30 -12.67 3.11
CA PRO A 43 7.14 -11.89 2.73
C PRO A 43 6.42 -12.53 1.54
N THR A 44 5.10 -12.44 1.52
CA THR A 44 4.30 -12.76 0.33
C THR A 44 4.49 -11.69 -0.74
N ASP A 45 4.56 -10.43 -0.31
CA ASP A 45 4.87 -9.27 -1.13
C ASP A 45 5.75 -8.28 -0.34
N ALA A 46 6.60 -7.53 -1.02
CA ALA A 46 7.45 -6.50 -0.43
C ALA A 46 7.82 -5.45 -1.50
N GLU A 47 7.26 -4.26 -1.37
CA GLU A 47 7.46 -3.16 -2.30
C GLU A 47 7.71 -1.81 -1.61
N ILE A 48 8.25 -0.88 -2.37
CA ILE A 48 8.43 0.52 -1.95
C ILE A 48 7.32 1.32 -2.62
N VAL A 49 6.42 1.86 -1.81
CA VAL A 49 5.26 2.63 -2.25
C VAL A 49 5.16 3.97 -1.54
N MET A 50 4.35 4.87 -2.08
CA MET A 50 3.98 6.12 -1.41
C MET A 50 2.68 5.91 -0.63
N LEU A 51 2.77 5.89 0.70
CA LEU A 51 1.60 5.77 1.58
C LEU A 51 1.08 7.17 1.96
N PRO A 52 -0.19 7.48 1.68
CA PRO A 52 -0.77 8.77 2.04
C PRO A 52 -1.03 8.85 3.55
N THR A 53 -0.70 9.98 4.18
CA THR A 53 -0.98 10.22 5.62
C THR A 53 -2.42 10.68 5.89
N THR A 54 -3.14 11.06 4.85
CA THR A 54 -4.54 11.51 4.91
C THR A 54 -5.28 11.01 3.69
N SER A 55 -6.51 10.57 3.85
CA SER A 55 -7.37 10.15 2.74
C SER A 55 -8.26 11.29 2.23
N ALA A 56 -8.70 11.15 0.99
CA ALA A 56 -9.71 11.98 0.36
C ALA A 56 -10.89 11.10 -0.06
N GLU A 57 -11.94 11.08 0.75
CA GLU A 57 -13.16 10.33 0.47
C GLU A 57 -13.85 10.87 -0.79
N LEU A 58 -14.20 9.97 -1.71
CA LEU A 58 -14.85 10.29 -2.98
C LEU A 58 -16.30 9.83 -3.01
N ASP A 59 -17.16 10.67 -3.59
CA ASP A 59 -18.48 10.27 -4.04
C ASP A 59 -18.38 9.50 -5.38
N LEU A 60 -19.53 9.02 -5.89
CA LEU A 60 -19.56 8.23 -7.13
C LEU A 60 -18.98 8.99 -8.32
N GLU A 61 -19.36 10.26 -8.51
CA GLU A 61 -18.87 11.06 -9.63
C GLU A 61 -17.36 11.31 -9.52
N GLY A 62 -16.86 11.56 -8.32
CA GLY A 62 -15.44 11.71 -8.03
C GLY A 62 -14.66 10.43 -8.29
N ALA A 63 -15.17 9.29 -7.80
CA ALA A 63 -14.57 7.98 -7.98
C ALA A 63 -14.45 7.60 -9.46
N GLU A 64 -15.52 7.76 -10.26
CA GLU A 64 -15.51 7.50 -11.70
C GLU A 64 -14.43 8.31 -12.42
N LYS A 65 -14.32 9.60 -12.11
CA LYS A 65 -13.34 10.49 -12.74
C LYS A 65 -11.92 10.16 -12.34
N VAL A 66 -11.69 9.89 -11.06
CA VAL A 66 -10.35 9.59 -10.52
C VAL A 66 -9.87 8.23 -11.03
N LEU A 67 -10.72 7.19 -11.03
CA LEU A 67 -10.35 5.89 -11.58
C LEU A 67 -10.01 5.99 -13.06
N LYS A 68 -10.84 6.69 -13.84
CA LYS A 68 -10.55 6.93 -15.26
C LYS A 68 -9.24 7.70 -15.46
N LEU A 69 -8.92 8.66 -14.60
CA LEU A 69 -7.65 9.38 -14.66
C LEU A 69 -6.48 8.44 -14.36
N ILE A 70 -6.60 7.58 -13.35
CA ILE A 70 -5.58 6.59 -13.00
C ILE A 70 -5.35 5.66 -14.19
N ASP A 71 -6.41 5.07 -14.76
CA ASP A 71 -6.31 4.19 -15.95
C ASP A 71 -5.57 4.90 -17.10
N MET A 72 -5.94 6.14 -17.39
CA MET A 72 -5.31 6.93 -18.46
C MET A 72 -3.83 7.23 -18.20
N LEU A 73 -3.41 7.34 -16.94
CA LEU A 73 -2.01 7.54 -16.58
C LEU A 73 -1.23 6.23 -16.68
N GLU A 74 -1.81 5.12 -16.23
CA GLU A 74 -1.20 3.79 -16.31
C GLU A 74 -1.02 3.29 -17.74
N ASP A 75 -1.88 3.73 -18.67
CA ASP A 75 -1.75 3.45 -20.10
C ASP A 75 -0.54 4.14 -20.78
N LEU A 76 0.14 5.07 -20.10
CA LEU A 76 1.31 5.74 -20.65
C LEU A 76 2.58 4.92 -20.43
N ASP A 77 3.29 4.59 -21.50
CA ASP A 77 4.53 3.80 -21.47
C ASP A 77 5.61 4.38 -20.51
N ASP A 78 5.60 5.70 -20.31
CA ASP A 78 6.56 6.41 -19.47
C ASP A 78 6.18 6.44 -17.97
N VAL A 79 4.93 6.11 -17.63
CA VAL A 79 4.46 6.09 -16.24
C VAL A 79 4.85 4.76 -15.60
N GLN A 80 5.57 4.85 -14.48
CA GLN A 80 6.03 3.66 -13.76
C GLN A 80 5.07 3.27 -12.63
N ASN A 81 4.51 4.24 -11.91
CA ASN A 81 3.59 4.02 -10.81
C ASN A 81 2.65 5.23 -10.67
N VAL A 82 1.40 4.97 -10.28
CA VAL A 82 0.42 6.01 -9.91
C VAL A 82 0.04 5.80 -8.44
N TYR A 83 0.19 6.85 -7.64
CA TYR A 83 -0.20 6.83 -6.22
C TYR A 83 -1.27 7.89 -5.99
N SER A 84 -2.30 7.55 -5.24
CA SER A 84 -3.41 8.43 -4.90
C SER A 84 -3.77 8.26 -3.44
N ASN A 85 -4.31 9.33 -2.84
CA ASN A 85 -4.92 9.26 -1.52
C ASN A 85 -6.45 9.17 -1.58
N ALA A 86 -7.00 8.90 -2.77
CA ALA A 86 -8.43 8.67 -2.97
C ALA A 86 -8.89 7.48 -2.13
N GLU A 87 -9.91 7.71 -1.31
CA GLU A 87 -10.62 6.69 -0.55
C GLU A 87 -12.01 6.54 -1.15
N ILE A 88 -12.33 5.35 -1.66
CA ILE A 88 -13.63 5.07 -2.27
C ILE A 88 -14.37 4.14 -1.31
N PRO A 89 -15.46 4.60 -0.66
CA PRO A 89 -16.23 3.76 0.25
C PRO A 89 -16.78 2.52 -0.46
N ASP A 90 -16.90 1.39 0.25
CA ASP A 90 -17.41 0.13 -0.30
C ASP A 90 -18.76 0.29 -1.03
N ALA A 91 -19.67 1.07 -0.45
CA ALA A 91 -20.98 1.35 -1.05
C ALA A 91 -20.89 2.10 -2.40
N VAL A 92 -19.82 2.87 -2.62
CA VAL A 92 -19.54 3.54 -3.90
C VAL A 92 -18.86 2.56 -4.86
N LEU A 93 -17.90 1.76 -4.38
CA LEU A 93 -17.25 0.71 -5.19
C LEU A 93 -18.25 -0.30 -5.76
N GLU A 94 -19.23 -0.73 -4.98
CA GLU A 94 -20.28 -1.66 -5.44
C GLU A 94 -21.12 -1.12 -6.61
N GLN A 95 -21.19 0.21 -6.76
CA GLN A 95 -21.92 0.86 -7.87
C GLN A 95 -21.08 0.99 -9.14
N LEU A 96 -19.76 0.81 -9.04
CA LEU A 96 -18.81 0.89 -10.16
C LEU A 96 -18.56 -0.47 -10.83
N ALA A 97 -19.12 -1.55 -10.26
CA ALA A 97 -18.94 -2.94 -10.70
C ALA A 97 -19.88 -3.38 -11.83
#